data_AF-A0A923CT93-F1
#
_entry.id   AF-A0A923CT93-F1
#
_cell.length_a   1.000
_cell.length_b   1.000
_cell.length_c   1.000
_cell.angle_alpha   90.00
_cell.angle_beta   90.00
_cell.angle_gamma   90.00
#
_symmetry.space_group_name_H-M   'P 1'
#
loop_
_entity.id
_entity.type
_entity.pdbx_description
1 polymer ?
#
loop_
_entity_poly.entity_id
_entity_poly.type
_entity_poly.pdbx_seq_one_letter_code
_entity_poly.pdbx_strand_id
1 'polypeptide(L)'
;MKVMKFNIIALAAILATFGIRGTAQALHDGGVARCEACHTMHNSLGGQSMAGVNGVGGSLTKGSDQSSTCLNCHNGGGNGYHVNSTDGSNFTGGGDFYWLSKTFTWVSRGTTVSSMGDEHGHNIVAADYGRTVDATLTVAPGGTYNAGSLGCTSCHDPHGNKNSGGAITASGSYGADPTTAVVGNYRLLGDTGYAAGSGVTFTNGVPVARAHSSGAETN
;
A
#
# COMPACT_ATOMS: atom_id res chain seq x y z
N MET A 1 -49.20 -14.46 -18.48
CA MET A 1 -48.83 -13.31 -17.61
C MET A 1 -47.98 -13.69 -16.38
N LYS A 2 -48.22 -14.80 -15.66
CA LYS A 2 -47.43 -15.17 -14.47
C LYS A 2 -45.95 -15.50 -14.77
N VAL A 3 -45.67 -16.16 -15.90
CA VAL A 3 -44.30 -16.52 -16.33
C VAL A 3 -43.45 -15.29 -16.70
N MET A 4 -44.07 -14.28 -17.31
CA MET A 4 -43.40 -13.02 -17.68
C MET A 4 -43.01 -12.17 -16.47
N LYS A 5 -43.79 -12.21 -15.38
CA LYS A 5 -43.45 -11.54 -14.12
C LYS A 5 -42.26 -12.20 -13.41
N PHE A 6 -42.17 -13.54 -13.49
CA PHE A 6 -41.04 -14.29 -12.91
C PHE A 6 -39.72 -13.99 -13.63
N ASN A 7 -39.75 -13.89 -14.97
CA ASN A 7 -38.55 -13.57 -15.75
C ASN A 7 -38.05 -12.15 -15.53
N ILE A 8 -38.95 -11.18 -15.32
CA ILE A 8 -38.57 -9.78 -15.00
C ILE A 8 -37.94 -9.69 -13.59
N ILE A 9 -38.48 -10.41 -12.61
CA ILE A 9 -37.93 -10.44 -11.25
C ILE A 9 -36.56 -11.14 -11.23
N ALA A 10 -36.41 -12.24 -11.96
CA ALA A 10 -35.13 -12.93 -12.09
C ALA A 10 -34.06 -12.05 -12.78
N LEU A 11 -34.43 -11.33 -13.84
CA LEU A 11 -33.53 -10.42 -14.54
C LEU A 11 -33.14 -9.21 -13.67
N ALA A 12 -34.07 -8.66 -12.89
CA ALA A 12 -33.78 -7.58 -11.94
C ALA A 12 -32.86 -8.03 -10.79
N ALA A 13 -33.02 -9.26 -10.29
CA ALA A 13 -32.13 -9.83 -9.28
C ALA A 13 -30.71 -10.08 -9.82
N ILE A 14 -30.58 -10.51 -11.08
CA ILE A 14 -29.29 -10.65 -11.78
C ILE A 14 -28.66 -9.27 -12.01
N LEU A 15 -29.44 -8.28 -12.44
CA LEU A 15 -28.91 -6.93 -12.67
C LEU A 15 -28.52 -6.22 -11.36
N ALA A 16 -29.20 -6.51 -10.25
CA ALA A 16 -28.83 -6.01 -8.92
C ALA A 16 -27.60 -6.71 -8.32
N THR A 17 -27.37 -7.99 -8.64
CA THR A 17 -26.17 -8.73 -8.20
C THR A 17 -24.94 -8.46 -9.06
N PHE A 18 -25.11 -8.19 -10.36
CA PHE A 18 -24.01 -7.81 -11.26
C PHE A 18 -23.79 -6.29 -11.38
N GLY A 19 -24.79 -5.46 -11.05
CA GLY A 19 -24.75 -4.00 -11.15
C GLY A 19 -24.07 -3.30 -9.97
N ILE A 20 -23.81 -4.00 -8.87
CA ILE A 20 -23.01 -3.50 -7.74
C ILE A 20 -21.58 -4.03 -7.88
N ARG A 21 -20.98 -3.90 -9.07
CA ARG A 21 -19.53 -3.74 -9.13
C ARG A 21 -19.27 -2.29 -8.81
N GLY A 22 -19.16 -1.98 -7.51
CA GLY A 22 -18.75 -0.66 -7.06
C GLY A 22 -17.54 -0.25 -7.88
N THR A 23 -17.61 0.90 -8.55
CA THR A 23 -16.41 1.51 -9.11
C THR A 23 -15.40 1.56 -7.98
N ALA A 24 -14.27 0.88 -8.12
CA ALA A 24 -13.16 1.03 -7.18
C ALA A 24 -12.67 2.48 -7.32
N GLN A 25 -13.31 3.38 -6.56
CA GLN A 25 -12.80 4.72 -6.34
C GLN A 25 -11.40 4.53 -5.74
N ALA A 26 -10.39 5.21 -6.28
CA ALA A 26 -9.06 5.10 -5.74
C ALA A 26 -9.11 5.65 -4.32
N LEU A 27 -9.03 4.77 -3.31
CA LEU A 27 -9.30 5.08 -1.91
C LEU A 27 -8.64 6.39 -1.42
N HIS A 28 -7.44 6.66 -1.92
CA HIS A 28 -6.65 7.82 -1.54
C HIS A 28 -6.83 9.04 -2.46
N ASP A 29 -7.28 8.91 -3.72
CA ASP A 29 -7.50 10.01 -4.70
C ASP A 29 -6.44 11.15 -4.73
N GLY A 30 -5.20 10.88 -4.31
CA GLY A 30 -4.12 11.87 -4.21
C GLY A 30 -3.93 12.54 -2.84
N GLY A 31 -4.84 12.34 -1.89
CA GLY A 31 -4.79 12.89 -0.53
C GLY A 31 -5.16 11.86 0.53
N VAL A 32 -5.69 12.37 1.65
CA VAL A 32 -6.21 11.53 2.74
C VAL A 32 -7.42 10.72 2.26
N ALA A 33 -7.41 9.42 2.58
CA ALA A 33 -8.57 8.56 2.36
C ALA A 33 -9.65 8.80 3.43
N ARG A 34 -10.78 8.11 3.30
CA ARG A 34 -11.73 7.97 4.41
C ARG A 34 -11.01 7.43 5.65
N CYS A 35 -11.05 8.16 6.75
CA CYS A 35 -10.24 7.88 7.94
C CYS A 35 -10.49 6.47 8.48
N GLU A 36 -11.74 6.05 8.47
CA GLU A 36 -12.20 4.75 8.93
C GLU A 36 -11.83 3.59 8.01
N ALA A 37 -11.20 3.81 6.85
CA ALA A 37 -10.60 2.73 6.08
C ALA A 37 -9.40 2.14 6.83
N CYS A 38 -8.51 3.02 7.30
CA CYS A 38 -7.26 2.66 7.97
C CYS A 38 -7.38 2.67 9.50
N HIS A 39 -8.22 3.55 10.05
CA HIS A 39 -8.37 3.72 11.50
C HIS A 39 -9.68 3.13 12.01
N THR A 40 -9.70 2.75 13.28
CA THR A 40 -10.92 2.39 14.01
C THR A 40 -10.87 2.95 15.42
N MET A 41 -11.93 3.66 15.82
CA MET A 41 -11.97 4.27 17.16
C MET A 41 -12.20 3.24 18.27
N HIS A 42 -12.91 2.15 17.96
CA HIS A 42 -13.39 1.19 18.95
C HIS A 42 -13.17 -0.27 18.55
N ASN A 43 -12.46 -0.51 17.45
CA ASN A 43 -12.34 -1.84 16.83
C ASN A 43 -13.68 -2.56 16.64
N SER A 44 -14.78 -1.83 16.47
CA SER A 44 -16.11 -2.42 16.38
C SER A 44 -17.00 -1.65 15.43
N LEU A 45 -17.67 -2.38 14.53
CA LEU A 45 -18.76 -1.88 13.69
C LEU A 45 -19.85 -2.95 13.64
N GLY A 46 -21.04 -2.63 14.13
CA GLY A 46 -22.14 -3.61 14.22
C GLY A 46 -21.80 -4.82 15.10
N GLY A 47 -20.94 -4.64 16.11
CA GLY A 47 -20.49 -5.71 17.00
C GLY A 47 -19.39 -6.61 16.42
N GLN A 48 -18.94 -6.36 15.19
CA GLN A 48 -17.86 -7.12 14.55
C GLN A 48 -16.52 -6.38 14.68
N SER A 49 -15.43 -7.15 14.86
CA SER A 49 -14.07 -6.61 14.88
C SER A 49 -13.72 -5.94 13.55
N MET A 50 -13.07 -4.78 13.61
CA MET A 50 -12.68 -4.01 12.42
C MET A 50 -11.22 -4.23 11.98
N ALA A 51 -10.37 -4.73 12.87
CA ALA A 51 -8.93 -4.91 12.64
C ALA A 51 -8.50 -6.39 12.51
N GLY A 52 -9.46 -7.28 12.25
CA GLY A 52 -9.18 -8.72 12.11
C GLY A 52 -8.62 -9.36 13.37
N VAL A 53 -7.80 -10.40 13.20
CA VAL A 53 -7.17 -11.18 14.28
C VAL A 53 -6.01 -10.47 14.97
N ASN A 54 -5.39 -9.49 14.31
CA ASN A 54 -4.15 -8.88 14.78
C ASN A 54 -4.37 -7.60 15.62
N GLY A 55 -5.63 -7.18 15.78
CA GLY A 55 -6.02 -6.11 16.69
C GLY A 55 -5.71 -4.70 16.19
N VAL A 56 -5.87 -3.71 17.07
CA VAL A 56 -5.63 -2.29 16.78
C VAL A 56 -4.25 -1.90 17.28
N GLY A 57 -3.45 -1.31 16.40
CA GLY A 57 -2.11 -0.82 16.70
C GLY A 57 -2.11 0.62 17.21
N GLY A 58 -0.91 1.19 17.30
CA GLY A 58 -0.72 2.59 17.67
C GLY A 58 -1.48 3.55 16.74
N SER A 59 -1.91 4.70 17.24
CA SER A 59 -2.68 5.69 16.46
C SER A 59 -4.00 5.16 15.89
N LEU A 60 -4.61 4.17 16.55
CA LEU A 60 -5.93 3.61 16.20
C LEU A 60 -5.96 2.92 14.83
N THR A 61 -4.82 2.44 14.34
CA THR A 61 -4.73 1.79 13.03
C THR A 61 -5.22 0.34 13.10
N LYS A 62 -5.86 -0.15 12.03
CA LYS A 62 -6.41 -1.51 11.94
C LYS A 62 -5.37 -2.56 11.61
N GLY A 63 -4.38 -2.74 12.46
CA GLY A 63 -3.33 -3.74 12.33
C GLY A 63 -2.34 -3.54 13.46
N SER A 64 -1.54 -4.55 13.78
CA SER A 64 -0.64 -4.48 14.93
C SER A 64 0.44 -3.39 14.79
N ASP A 65 0.77 -3.02 13.55
CA ASP A 65 1.66 -1.93 13.17
C ASP A 65 1.12 -1.13 11.96
N GLN A 66 1.81 -0.04 11.62
CA GLN A 66 1.38 0.89 10.56
C GLN A 66 1.36 0.22 9.18
N SER A 67 2.35 -0.60 8.86
CA SER A 67 2.45 -1.24 7.53
C SER A 67 1.43 -2.37 7.38
N SER A 68 1.17 -3.11 8.46
CA SER A 68 0.12 -4.12 8.52
C SER A 68 -1.25 -3.53 8.17
N THR A 69 -1.52 -2.30 8.59
CA THR A 69 -2.74 -1.58 8.23
C THR A 69 -2.86 -1.33 6.72
N CYS A 70 -1.75 -1.02 6.04
CA CYS A 70 -1.71 -0.88 4.59
C CYS A 70 -1.93 -2.23 3.89
N LEU A 71 -1.25 -3.27 4.38
CA LEU A 71 -1.29 -4.60 3.78
C LEU A 71 -2.65 -5.30 3.92
N ASN A 72 -3.57 -4.83 4.78
CA ASN A 72 -4.97 -5.27 4.78
C ASN A 72 -5.64 -5.26 3.40
N CYS A 73 -5.24 -4.31 2.54
CA CYS A 73 -5.76 -4.19 1.18
C CYS A 73 -4.67 -4.31 0.11
N HIS A 74 -3.41 -4.05 0.45
CA HIS A 74 -2.30 -4.10 -0.48
C HIS A 74 -1.58 -5.46 -0.55
N ASN A 75 -1.95 -6.40 0.32
CA ASN A 75 -1.56 -7.80 0.20
C ASN A 75 -2.52 -8.58 -0.70
N GLY A 76 -1.97 -9.31 -1.67
CA GLY A 76 -2.74 -10.11 -2.62
C GLY A 76 -2.02 -10.27 -3.95
N GLY A 77 -2.70 -10.84 -4.92
CA GLY A 77 -2.22 -10.98 -6.30
C GLY A 77 -3.25 -10.49 -7.31
N GLY A 78 -2.83 -10.31 -8.57
CA GLY A 78 -3.74 -10.13 -9.71
C GLY A 78 -4.32 -8.73 -9.91
N ASN A 79 -3.94 -7.74 -9.09
CA ASN A 79 -4.35 -6.33 -9.26
C ASN A 79 -3.12 -5.41 -9.20
N GLY A 80 -3.10 -4.35 -10.02
CA GLY A 80 -1.94 -3.46 -10.15
C GLY A 80 -1.59 -2.57 -8.95
N TYR A 81 -2.30 -2.70 -7.83
CA TYR A 81 -2.01 -1.98 -6.58
C TYR A 81 -1.56 -2.89 -5.43
N HIS A 82 -1.59 -4.22 -5.63
CA HIS A 82 -1.01 -5.13 -4.65
C HIS A 82 0.52 -5.07 -4.75
N VAL A 83 1.19 -4.97 -3.61
CA VAL A 83 2.66 -4.86 -3.52
C VAL A 83 3.26 -5.99 -2.68
N ASN A 84 2.44 -6.90 -2.18
CA ASN A 84 2.87 -8.07 -1.44
C ASN A 84 2.02 -9.27 -1.87
N SER A 85 2.60 -10.20 -2.63
CA SER A 85 1.95 -11.46 -2.98
C SER A 85 2.52 -12.64 -2.19
N THR A 86 1.90 -13.80 -2.37
CA THR A 86 2.36 -15.08 -1.83
C THR A 86 3.36 -15.78 -2.74
N ASP A 87 3.58 -15.29 -3.96
CA ASP A 87 4.33 -16.00 -5.01
C ASP A 87 5.27 -15.11 -5.84
N GLY A 88 5.29 -13.80 -5.63
CA GLY A 88 6.10 -12.83 -6.35
C GLY A 88 5.47 -12.34 -7.66
N SER A 89 4.17 -12.54 -7.84
CA SER A 89 3.46 -12.26 -9.10
C SER A 89 3.07 -10.79 -9.31
N ASN A 90 3.26 -9.89 -8.33
CA ASN A 90 2.92 -8.48 -8.54
C ASN A 90 4.03 -7.74 -9.29
N PHE A 91 3.72 -7.26 -10.50
CA PHE A 91 4.61 -6.43 -11.32
C PHE A 91 4.23 -4.95 -11.16
N THR A 92 4.79 -4.32 -10.12
CA THR A 92 4.62 -2.88 -9.88
C THR A 92 5.95 -2.17 -10.10
N GLY A 93 5.91 -0.86 -10.34
CA GLY A 93 7.14 -0.05 -10.45
C GLY A 93 7.99 -0.02 -9.17
N GLY A 94 7.48 -0.51 -8.03
CA GLY A 94 8.24 -0.69 -6.79
C GLY A 94 8.63 -2.15 -6.51
N GLY A 95 8.19 -3.10 -7.33
CA GLY A 95 8.37 -4.54 -7.09
C GLY A 95 7.30 -5.16 -6.16
N ASP A 96 7.64 -6.34 -5.64
CA ASP A 96 6.81 -7.14 -4.73
C ASP A 96 7.59 -7.49 -3.45
N PHE A 97 7.03 -7.19 -2.29
CA PHE A 97 7.63 -7.49 -1.00
C PHE A 97 7.85 -8.99 -0.75
N TYR A 98 7.22 -9.88 -1.52
CA TYR A 98 7.48 -11.33 -1.50
C TYR A 98 8.97 -11.67 -1.57
N TRP A 99 9.76 -10.91 -2.34
CA TRP A 99 11.17 -11.20 -2.54
C TRP A 99 12.02 -11.09 -1.27
N LEU A 100 11.54 -10.34 -0.27
CA LEU A 100 12.18 -10.25 1.05
C LEU A 100 12.16 -11.57 1.82
N SER A 101 11.27 -12.48 1.47
CA SER A 101 11.13 -13.79 2.14
C SER A 101 11.86 -14.91 1.38
N LYS A 102 12.66 -14.59 0.36
CA LYS A 102 13.31 -15.58 -0.50
C LYS A 102 14.81 -15.56 -0.35
N THR A 103 15.35 -16.65 0.20
CA THR A 103 16.78 -16.95 0.17
C THR A 103 17.07 -17.90 -0.99
N PHE A 104 18.05 -17.55 -1.81
CA PHE A 104 18.58 -18.44 -2.85
C PHE A 104 19.91 -19.02 -2.39
N THR A 105 20.11 -20.32 -2.56
CA THR A 105 21.36 -21.00 -2.18
C THR A 105 21.86 -21.85 -3.34
N TRP A 106 23.13 -21.70 -3.71
CA TRP A 106 23.75 -22.43 -4.81
C TRP A 106 25.23 -22.73 -4.51
N VAL A 107 25.83 -23.62 -5.31
CA VAL A 107 27.26 -23.93 -5.21
C VAL A 107 28.02 -23.16 -6.29
N SER A 108 28.95 -22.31 -5.89
CA SER A 108 29.87 -21.58 -6.76
C SER A 108 31.29 -22.07 -6.50
N ARG A 109 31.93 -22.67 -7.52
CA ARG A 109 33.32 -23.19 -7.43
C ARG A 109 33.57 -24.10 -6.21
N GLY A 110 32.62 -24.98 -5.91
CA GLY A 110 32.71 -25.90 -4.77
C GLY A 110 32.37 -25.29 -3.41
N THR A 111 32.02 -23.99 -3.35
CA THR A 111 31.58 -23.30 -2.13
C THR A 111 30.08 -23.05 -2.18
N THR A 112 29.36 -23.43 -1.13
CA THR A 112 27.95 -23.05 -0.96
C THR A 112 27.88 -21.56 -0.64
N VAL A 113 27.11 -20.83 -1.44
CA VAL A 113 26.84 -19.40 -1.28
C VAL A 113 25.33 -19.18 -1.25
N SER A 114 24.91 -18.11 -0.57
CA SER A 114 23.50 -17.74 -0.42
C SER A 114 23.31 -16.25 -0.70
N SER A 115 22.16 -15.90 -1.28
CA SER A 115 21.60 -14.56 -1.37
C SER A 115 20.41 -14.51 -0.43
N MET A 116 20.53 -13.74 0.65
CA MET A 116 19.53 -13.76 1.73
C MET A 116 18.32 -12.89 1.38
N GLY A 117 17.15 -13.27 1.87
CA GLY A 117 15.91 -12.55 1.57
C GLY A 117 15.93 -11.08 2.01
N ASP A 118 16.54 -10.78 3.16
CA ASP A 118 16.67 -9.41 3.67
C ASP A 118 17.55 -8.52 2.80
N GLU A 119 18.32 -9.08 1.87
CA GLU A 119 19.15 -8.33 0.91
C GLU A 119 18.37 -7.91 -0.36
N HIS A 120 17.12 -8.35 -0.52
CA HIS A 120 16.37 -8.21 -1.77
C HIS A 120 15.45 -6.96 -1.81
N GLY A 121 15.52 -6.07 -0.82
CA GLY A 121 14.76 -4.81 -0.81
C GLY A 121 14.67 -4.16 0.57
N HIS A 122 13.74 -3.21 0.73
CA HIS A 122 13.49 -2.57 2.03
C HIS A 122 12.61 -3.45 2.93
N ASN A 123 13.21 -3.96 4.01
CA ASN A 123 12.53 -4.77 5.03
C ASN A 123 11.57 -3.92 5.89
N ILE A 124 10.34 -3.74 5.39
CA ILE A 124 9.27 -3.07 6.15
C ILE A 124 8.88 -3.91 7.38
N VAL A 125 8.63 -3.27 8.51
CA VAL A 125 7.99 -3.92 9.66
C VAL A 125 6.50 -4.00 9.38
N ALA A 126 6.00 -5.23 9.16
CA ALA A 126 4.60 -5.58 9.02
C ALA A 126 4.36 -6.97 9.62
N ALA A 127 4.27 -7.04 10.95
CA ALA A 127 4.29 -8.28 11.71
C ALA A 127 3.15 -9.23 11.32
N ASP A 128 1.99 -8.67 11.02
CA ASP A 128 0.78 -9.40 10.64
C ASP A 128 0.95 -10.17 9.32
N TYR A 129 1.92 -9.76 8.50
CA TYR A 129 2.24 -10.32 7.18
C TYR A 129 3.61 -11.01 7.15
N GLY A 130 4.19 -11.27 8.32
CA GLY A 130 5.49 -11.92 8.47
C GLY A 130 6.63 -11.10 7.86
N ARG A 131 6.49 -9.78 7.76
CA ARG A 131 7.59 -8.89 7.36
C ARG A 131 8.28 -8.36 8.60
N THR A 132 9.57 -8.65 8.70
CA THR A 132 10.41 -8.31 9.83
C THR A 132 11.43 -7.26 9.43
N VAL A 133 12.02 -6.61 10.44
CA VAL A 133 13.17 -5.73 10.25
C VAL A 133 14.33 -6.45 9.54
N ASP A 134 15.13 -5.67 8.81
CA ASP A 134 16.39 -6.10 8.23
C ASP A 134 17.33 -6.70 9.30
N ALA A 135 17.81 -7.92 9.08
CA ALA A 135 18.67 -8.61 10.04
C ALA A 135 20.15 -8.18 9.91
N THR A 136 20.51 -7.58 8.78
CA THR A 136 21.88 -7.23 8.42
C THR A 136 22.13 -5.73 8.60
N LEU A 137 21.25 -4.89 8.06
CA LEU A 137 21.37 -3.43 8.09
C LEU A 137 20.41 -2.84 9.12
N THR A 138 20.88 -2.68 10.37
CA THR A 138 20.07 -2.11 11.46
C THR A 138 19.82 -0.60 11.32
N VAL A 139 20.58 0.08 10.46
CA VAL A 139 20.42 1.49 10.09
C VAL A 139 20.61 1.67 8.59
N ALA A 140 19.98 2.70 8.02
CA ALA A 140 20.09 3.02 6.61
C ALA A 140 21.54 3.36 6.22
N PRO A 141 22.12 2.72 5.18
CA PRO A 141 23.42 3.10 4.66
C PRO A 141 23.43 4.57 4.19
N GLY A 142 24.42 5.34 4.62
CA GLY A 142 24.52 6.76 4.29
C GLY A 142 23.73 7.71 5.20
N GLY A 143 23.05 7.19 6.23
CA GLY A 143 22.31 8.00 7.20
C GLY A 143 22.21 7.33 8.57
N THR A 144 21.20 7.76 9.34
CA THR A 144 20.97 7.28 10.72
C THR A 144 19.53 6.78 10.92
N TYR A 145 18.79 6.54 9.84
CA TYR A 145 17.41 6.05 9.94
C TYR A 145 17.41 4.62 10.48
N ASN A 146 16.65 4.35 11.55
CA ASN A 146 16.59 3.03 12.17
C ASN A 146 15.74 2.06 11.33
N ALA A 147 16.29 0.91 10.96
CA ALA A 147 15.58 -0.08 10.13
C ALA A 147 14.34 -0.66 10.83
N GLY A 148 14.32 -0.74 12.15
CA GLY A 148 13.14 -1.16 12.92
C GLY A 148 12.00 -0.13 12.94
N SER A 149 12.26 1.08 12.45
CA SER A 149 11.22 2.09 12.20
C SER A 149 10.80 2.12 10.73
N LEU A 150 11.37 1.28 9.86
CA LEU A 150 11.04 1.26 8.44
C LEU A 150 9.67 0.60 8.26
N GLY A 151 8.71 1.36 7.72
CA GLY A 151 7.37 0.88 7.41
C GLY A 151 6.79 1.62 6.20
N CYS A 152 5.58 1.27 5.76
CA CYS A 152 4.96 1.92 4.59
C CYS A 152 4.90 3.45 4.75
N THR A 153 4.54 3.92 5.96
CA THR A 153 4.40 5.34 6.27
C THR A 153 5.72 6.06 6.52
N SER A 154 6.86 5.34 6.49
CA SER A 154 8.17 6.00 6.60
C SER A 154 8.55 6.77 5.33
N CYS A 155 8.04 6.35 4.17
CA CYS A 155 8.28 7.03 2.90
C CYS A 155 7.01 7.63 2.30
N HIS A 156 5.85 7.01 2.55
CA HIS A 156 4.56 7.50 2.07
C HIS A 156 3.86 8.31 3.15
N ASP A 157 3.31 9.47 2.80
CA ASP A 157 2.41 10.23 3.65
C ASP A 157 0.97 9.69 3.50
N PRO A 158 0.44 8.96 4.51
CA PRO A 158 -0.90 8.38 4.43
C PRO A 158 -2.02 9.42 4.40
N HIS A 159 -1.72 10.67 4.79
CA HIS A 159 -2.67 11.78 4.75
C HIS A 159 -2.48 12.65 3.50
N GLY A 160 -1.44 12.38 2.70
CA GLY A 160 -1.15 13.10 1.46
C GLY A 160 -0.98 14.60 1.67
N ASN A 161 -0.37 15.02 2.77
CA ASN A 161 -0.17 16.43 3.05
C ASN A 161 0.82 17.00 2.03
N LYS A 162 0.29 17.88 1.20
CA LYS A 162 1.05 18.69 0.27
C LYS A 162 0.63 20.13 0.47
N ASN A 163 1.58 21.05 0.46
CA ASN A 163 1.26 22.47 0.36
C ASN A 163 0.79 22.78 -1.06
N SER A 164 -0.48 22.44 -1.34
CA SER A 164 -1.06 22.44 -2.68
C SER A 164 -1.89 23.69 -2.99
N GLY A 165 -1.97 24.66 -2.07
CA GLY A 165 -2.73 25.90 -2.26
C GLY A 165 -4.25 25.72 -2.26
N GLY A 166 -4.75 24.51 -2.01
CA GLY A 166 -6.17 24.14 -2.01
C GLY A 166 -6.37 22.65 -1.70
N ALA A 167 -7.62 22.21 -1.59
CA ALA A 167 -7.97 20.80 -1.35
C ALA A 167 -7.57 19.92 -2.53
N ILE A 168 -6.93 18.78 -2.27
CA ILE A 168 -6.51 17.84 -3.32
C ILE A 168 -7.75 17.17 -3.93
N THR A 169 -7.82 17.15 -5.26
CA THR A 169 -8.95 16.60 -6.03
C THR A 169 -8.55 15.45 -6.96
N ALA A 170 -7.26 15.14 -7.08
CA ALA A 170 -6.77 14.03 -7.89
C ALA A 170 -5.36 13.58 -7.51
N SER A 171 -5.01 12.35 -7.89
CA SER A 171 -3.64 11.85 -7.79
C SER A 171 -2.70 12.57 -8.74
N GLY A 172 -1.54 13.00 -8.24
CA GLY A 172 -0.45 13.53 -9.07
C GLY A 172 0.26 12.47 -9.92
N SER A 173 -0.10 11.19 -9.77
CA SER A 173 0.65 10.08 -10.40
C SER A 173 0.12 9.72 -11.79
N TYR A 174 -1.16 9.95 -12.08
CA TYR A 174 -1.84 9.29 -13.21
C TYR A 174 -2.37 10.25 -14.28
N GLY A 175 -1.63 11.32 -14.58
CA GLY A 175 -1.97 12.14 -15.75
C GLY A 175 -2.95 13.29 -15.50
N ALA A 176 -3.44 13.48 -14.27
CA ALA A 176 -4.34 14.59 -13.94
C ALA A 176 -3.70 15.94 -14.32
N ASP A 177 -4.48 16.80 -14.99
CA ASP A 177 -4.03 18.11 -15.45
C ASP A 177 -4.00 19.09 -14.26
N PRO A 178 -2.81 19.58 -13.84
CA PRO A 178 -2.67 20.46 -12.70
C PRO A 178 -3.27 21.85 -12.93
N THR A 179 -3.65 22.21 -14.16
CA THR A 179 -4.34 23.47 -14.45
C THR A 179 -5.84 23.43 -14.12
N THR A 180 -6.40 22.22 -14.00
CA THR A 180 -7.83 22.00 -13.72
C THR A 180 -8.08 21.23 -12.43
N ALA A 181 -7.04 20.67 -11.80
CA ALA A 181 -7.12 19.94 -10.55
C ALA A 181 -5.96 20.28 -9.62
N VAL A 182 -6.23 20.31 -8.31
CA VAL A 182 -5.19 20.36 -7.30
C VAL A 182 -4.73 18.93 -7.04
N VAL A 183 -3.53 18.59 -7.49
CA VAL A 183 -3.04 17.21 -7.47
C VAL A 183 -2.13 16.91 -6.28
N GLY A 184 -2.26 15.70 -5.73
CA GLY A 184 -1.39 15.16 -4.70
C GLY A 184 0.05 14.93 -5.15
N ASN A 185 0.87 14.39 -4.24
CA ASN A 185 2.24 13.98 -4.55
C ASN A 185 2.27 12.68 -5.37
N TYR A 186 3.36 12.49 -6.12
CA TYR A 186 3.61 11.22 -6.79
C TYR A 186 3.59 10.09 -5.75
N ARG A 187 2.70 9.11 -5.95
CA ARG A 187 2.46 7.96 -5.06
C ARG A 187 2.24 8.31 -3.58
N LEU A 188 1.75 9.52 -3.27
CA LEU A 188 1.64 10.03 -1.88
C LEU A 188 2.97 9.97 -1.12
N LEU A 189 4.11 10.09 -1.80
CA LEU A 189 5.39 10.14 -1.11
C LEU A 189 5.48 11.40 -0.23
N GLY A 190 6.10 11.24 0.93
CA GLY A 190 6.45 12.34 1.81
C GLY A 190 7.31 13.36 1.08
N ASP A 191 6.97 14.63 1.24
CA ASP A 191 7.70 15.74 0.61
C ASP A 191 8.80 16.29 1.54
N THR A 192 9.47 17.35 1.12
CA THR A 192 10.38 18.12 1.96
C THR A 192 9.70 18.49 3.29
N GLY A 193 10.33 18.15 4.41
CA GLY A 193 9.76 18.36 5.74
C GLY A 193 8.94 17.18 6.27
N TYR A 194 8.66 16.15 5.46
CA TYR A 194 7.98 14.94 5.93
C TYR A 194 8.90 14.15 6.88
N ALA A 195 8.41 13.88 8.08
CA ALA A 195 9.13 13.10 9.09
C ALA A 195 8.76 11.62 8.95
N ALA A 196 9.73 10.82 8.52
CA ALA A 196 9.59 9.39 8.21
C ALA A 196 9.34 8.49 9.44
N GLY A 197 9.19 9.04 10.65
CA GLY A 197 9.51 8.32 11.87
C GLY A 197 11.03 8.27 12.11
N SER A 198 11.48 7.74 13.24
CA SER A 198 12.91 7.69 13.62
C SER A 198 13.66 9.04 13.73
N GLY A 199 12.96 10.18 13.73
CA GLY A 199 13.57 11.50 13.89
C GLY A 199 14.31 12.03 12.66
N VAL A 200 14.15 11.40 11.49
CA VAL A 200 14.71 11.86 10.21
C VAL A 200 13.60 12.48 9.37
N THR A 201 13.96 13.54 8.64
CA THR A 201 13.04 14.29 7.79
C THR A 201 13.57 14.34 6.37
N PHE A 202 12.69 14.22 5.38
CA PHE A 202 13.07 14.40 3.98
C PHE A 202 13.51 15.83 3.73
N THR A 203 14.70 16.00 3.15
CA THR A 203 15.29 17.29 2.79
C THR A 203 15.10 17.61 1.31
N ASN A 204 14.76 16.61 0.50
CA ASN A 204 14.52 16.74 -0.93
C ASN A 204 13.03 16.60 -1.22
N GLY A 205 12.58 17.33 -2.24
CA GLY A 205 11.19 17.27 -2.68
C GLY A 205 10.84 15.94 -3.34
N VAL A 206 9.55 15.61 -3.32
CA VAL A 206 9.03 14.47 -4.07
C VAL A 206 9.34 14.63 -5.58
N PRO A 207 9.74 13.56 -6.29
CA PRO A 207 9.95 13.65 -7.73
C PRO A 207 8.65 13.97 -8.48
N VAL A 208 8.78 14.77 -9.55
CA VAL A 208 7.72 14.92 -10.55
C VAL A 208 7.79 13.72 -11.49
N ALA A 209 6.94 12.74 -11.26
CA ALA A 209 6.91 11.49 -12.03
C ALA A 209 5.46 11.07 -12.34
N ARG A 210 5.32 10.16 -13.30
CA ARG A 210 4.05 9.51 -13.63
C ARG A 210 4.14 8.01 -13.39
N ALA A 211 2.99 7.45 -13.05
CA ALA A 211 2.77 6.03 -12.87
C ALA A 211 1.88 5.51 -14.00
N HIS A 212 2.15 4.28 -14.42
CA HIS A 212 1.20 3.56 -15.28
C HIS A 212 -0.02 3.15 -14.45
N SER A 213 -1.22 3.37 -15.00
CA SER A 213 -2.50 3.04 -14.37
C SER A 213 -2.83 1.54 -14.42
N SER A 214 -2.08 0.76 -15.19
CA SER A 214 -2.19 -0.70 -15.29
C SER A 214 -0.95 -1.36 -14.68
N GLY A 215 -1.15 -2.23 -13.69
CA GLY A 215 -0.10 -3.13 -13.17
C GLY A 215 0.27 -4.26 -14.13
N ALA A 216 0.45 -3.92 -15.41
CA ALA A 216 1.00 -4.79 -16.41
C ALA A 216 2.09 -3.99 -17.11
N GLU A 217 3.34 -4.21 -16.70
CA GLU A 217 4.44 -4.08 -17.63
C GLU A 217 4.24 -5.17 -18.68
N THR A 218 3.62 -4.82 -19.81
CA THR A 218 3.74 -5.63 -21.01
C THR A 218 5.14 -5.38 -21.57
N ASN A 219 5.99 -6.39 -21.47
CA ASN A 219 7.18 -6.53 -22.32
C ASN A 219 6.78 -6.39 -23.80
#